data_AF-A0A5E8H8G5-F1
#
_entry.id   AF-A0A5E8H8G5-F1
#
_cell.length_a   1.000
_cell.length_b   1.000
_cell.length_c   1.000
_cell.angle_alpha   90.00
_cell.angle_beta   90.00
_cell.angle_gamma   90.00
#
_symmetry.space_group_name_H-M   'P 1'
#
loop_
_entity.id
_entity.type
_entity.pdbx_description
1 polymer ?
#
loop_
_entity_poly.entity_id
_entity_poly.type
_entity_poly.pdbx_seq_one_letter_code
_entity_poly.pdbx_strand_id
1 'polypeptide(L)'
;MAEFTINSTLTTNQKVPIPILGLGVWKSRPKECFEAVKFALESGYRHIDTAAIYGNEADVGAAIKESGIHRKDVFLVTKLWNADQGYDEAQKAIDVSLKKIRN
;
A
#
# COMPACT_ATOMS: atom_id res chain seq x y z
N MET A 1 -18.95 19.89 13.27
CA MET A 1 -17.66 19.33 12.80
C MET A 1 -17.95 18.49 11.56
N ALA A 2 -17.04 18.40 10.60
CA ALA A 2 -17.24 17.51 9.46
C ALA A 2 -17.24 16.05 9.95
N GLU A 3 -18.21 15.26 9.51
CA GLU A 3 -18.32 13.84 9.86
C GLU A 3 -17.51 13.03 8.86
N PHE A 4 -16.43 12.39 9.34
CA PHE A 4 -15.57 11.55 8.51
C PHE A 4 -16.07 10.11 8.50
N THR A 5 -15.97 9.46 7.34
CA THR A 5 -16.23 8.03 7.17
C THR A 5 -14.98 7.34 6.64
N ILE A 6 -14.97 6.00 6.61
CA ILE A 6 -13.87 5.23 6.01
C ILE A 6 -13.64 5.56 4.52
N ASN A 7 -14.67 6.07 3.83
CA ASN A 7 -14.61 6.48 2.43
C ASN A 7 -14.18 7.94 2.24
N SER A 8 -13.96 8.70 3.32
CA SER A 8 -13.53 10.09 3.22
C SER A 8 -12.13 10.18 2.60
N THR A 9 -11.96 11.12 1.68
CA THR A 9 -10.69 11.38 1.00
C THR A 9 -10.25 12.83 1.15
N LEU A 10 -8.94 13.07 1.18
CA LEU A 10 -8.34 14.39 0.97
C LEU A 10 -7.71 14.45 -0.42
N THR A 11 -7.77 15.61 -1.06
CA THR A 11 -7.20 15.80 -2.39
C THR A 11 -5.80 16.38 -2.26
N THR A 12 -4.82 15.77 -2.92
CA THR A 12 -3.46 16.31 -3.01
C THR A 12 -3.42 17.56 -3.88
N ASN A 13 -2.33 18.32 -3.82
CA ASN A 13 -2.06 19.40 -4.77
C ASN A 13 -2.03 18.92 -6.24
N GLN A 14 -1.78 17.63 -6.49
CA GLN A 14 -1.83 16.98 -7.80
C GLN A 14 -3.24 16.48 -8.17
N LYS A 15 -4.28 16.85 -7.42
CA LYS A 15 -5.68 16.44 -7.64
C LYS A 15 -5.94 14.94 -7.53
N VAL A 16 -5.04 14.20 -6.88
CA VAL A 16 -5.24 12.77 -6.57
C VAL A 16 -5.99 12.67 -5.24
N PRO A 17 -7.15 11.99 -5.17
CA PRO A 17 -7.84 11.73 -3.92
C PRO A 17 -7.14 10.60 -3.15
N ILE A 18 -6.84 10.85 -1.87
CA ILE A 18 -6.22 9.89 -0.96
C ILE A 18 -7.20 9.57 0.16
N PRO A 19 -7.52 8.29 0.43
CA PRO A 19 -8.31 7.93 1.61
C PRO A 19 -7.61 8.37 2.89
N ILE A 20 -8.34 9.07 3.76
CA ILE A 20 -7.77 9.68 4.97
C ILE A 20 -7.31 8.65 6.01
N LEU A 21 -7.90 7.45 5.96
CA LEU A 21 -7.60 6.35 6.85
C LEU A 21 -6.94 5.23 6.03
N GLY A 22 -5.79 4.76 6.49
CA GLY A 22 -5.04 3.68 5.87
C GLY A 22 -4.44 2.72 6.88
N LEU A 23 -4.08 1.52 6.42
CA LEU A 23 -3.39 0.50 7.21
C LEU A 23 -1.89 0.53 6.91
N GLY A 24 -1.06 0.74 7.93
CA GLY A 24 0.39 0.54 7.86
C GLY A 24 0.78 -0.88 8.27
N VAL A 25 1.71 -1.49 7.53
CA VAL A 25 2.14 -2.91 7.76
C VAL A 25 3.59 -3.07 8.24
N TRP A 26 4.15 -2.04 8.87
CA TRP A 26 5.51 -2.13 9.43
C TRP A 26 5.56 -3.15 10.58
N LYS A 27 6.61 -3.99 10.60
CA LYS A 27 6.86 -5.04 11.61
C LYS A 27 5.82 -6.18 11.66
N SER A 28 4.87 -6.23 10.74
CA SER A 28 4.01 -7.41 10.58
C SER A 28 4.86 -8.62 10.20
N ARG A 29 4.65 -9.76 10.86
CA ARG A 29 5.30 -11.01 10.46
C ARG A 29 4.74 -11.48 9.11
N PRO A 30 5.47 -12.34 8.38
CA PRO A 30 4.90 -13.00 7.20
C PRO A 30 3.59 -13.71 7.54
N LYS A 31 2.65 -13.76 6.59
CA LYS A 31 1.24 -14.19 6.77
C LYS A 31 0.36 -13.21 7.55
N GLU A 32 0.85 -12.65 8.67
CA GLU A 32 0.08 -11.63 9.41
C GLU A 32 -0.13 -10.37 8.56
N CYS A 33 0.88 -9.99 7.76
CA CYS A 33 0.75 -8.89 6.81
C CYS A 33 -0.37 -9.15 5.80
N PHE A 34 -0.39 -10.35 5.20
CA PHE A 34 -1.40 -10.75 4.24
C PHE A 34 -2.82 -10.71 4.87
N GLU A 35 -3.00 -11.35 6.03
CA GLU A 35 -4.29 -11.43 6.72
C GLU A 35 -4.79 -10.04 7.14
N ALA A 36 -3.90 -9.20 7.68
CA ALA A 36 -4.25 -7.84 8.10
C ALA A 36 -4.69 -6.97 6.91
N VAL A 37 -3.98 -7.05 5.77
CA VAL A 37 -4.35 -6.30 4.56
C VAL A 37 -5.68 -6.80 4.01
N LYS A 38 -5.87 -8.11 3.89
CA LYS A 38 -7.12 -8.70 3.41
C LYS A 38 -8.30 -8.29 4.28
N PHE A 39 -8.17 -8.42 5.60
CA PHE A 39 -9.22 -8.02 6.54
C PHE A 39 -9.53 -6.52 6.48
N ALA A 40 -8.50 -5.65 6.37
CA ALA A 40 -8.72 -4.22 6.25
C ALA A 40 -9.50 -3.87 4.98
N LEU A 41 -9.14 -4.47 3.84
CA LEU A 41 -9.84 -4.30 2.57
C LEU A 41 -11.31 -4.75 2.65
N GLU A 42 -11.58 -5.91 3.27
CA GLU A 42 -12.92 -6.44 3.55
C GLU A 42 -13.73 -5.51 4.47
N SER A 43 -13.05 -4.88 5.44
CA SER A 43 -13.64 -3.91 6.38
C SER A 43 -13.87 -2.52 5.78
N GLY A 44 -13.51 -2.30 4.51
CA GLY A 44 -13.75 -1.05 3.79
C GLY A 44 -12.53 -0.14 3.63
N TYR A 45 -11.35 -0.51 4.13
CA TYR A 45 -10.13 0.28 3.88
C TYR A 45 -9.81 0.30 2.39
N ARG A 46 -9.30 1.42 1.91
CA ARG A 46 -8.82 1.59 0.54
C ARG A 46 -7.42 2.15 0.45
N HIS A 47 -6.75 2.38 1.57
CA HIS A 47 -5.38 2.88 1.64
C HIS A 47 -4.50 1.90 2.41
N ILE A 48 -3.48 1.36 1.75
CA ILE A 48 -2.50 0.45 2.34
C ILE A 48 -1.10 1.07 2.21
N ASP A 49 -0.35 1.07 3.30
CA ASP A 49 1.01 1.60 3.39
C ASP A 49 2.01 0.49 3.74
N THR A 50 2.97 0.27 2.86
CA THR A 50 4.14 -0.60 3.05
C THR A 50 5.43 0.16 2.74
N ALA A 51 6.57 -0.53 2.69
CA ALA A 51 7.86 -0.02 2.24
C ALA A 51 8.75 -1.17 1.78
N ALA A 52 9.69 -0.91 0.86
CA ALA A 52 10.65 -1.90 0.40
C ALA A 52 11.40 -2.56 1.57
N ILE A 53 11.78 -1.77 2.58
CA ILE A 53 12.52 -2.25 3.76
C ILE A 53 11.69 -3.09 4.72
N TYR A 54 10.36 -3.05 4.64
CA TYR A 54 9.51 -3.87 5.52
C TYR A 54 9.55 -5.35 5.13
N GLY A 55 9.98 -5.66 3.90
CA GLY A 55 10.15 -7.03 3.43
C GLY A 55 8.85 -7.78 3.16
N ASN A 56 7.71 -7.10 3.17
CA ASN A 56 6.37 -7.71 3.07
C ASN A 56 5.52 -7.21 1.89
N GLU A 57 6.12 -6.52 0.91
CA GLU A 57 5.42 -6.02 -0.27
C GLU A 57 4.71 -7.11 -1.08
N ALA A 58 5.27 -8.33 -1.11
CA ALA A 58 4.65 -9.47 -1.80
C ALA A 58 3.36 -9.94 -1.09
N ASP A 59 3.35 -9.94 0.25
CA ASP A 59 2.16 -10.28 1.04
C ASP A 59 1.05 -9.25 0.80
N VAL A 60 1.41 -7.96 0.73
CA VAL A 60 0.46 -6.88 0.41
C VAL A 60 -0.13 -7.05 -1.00
N GLY A 61 0.72 -7.34 -1.99
CA GLY A 61 0.28 -7.59 -3.37
C GLY A 61 -0.69 -8.77 -3.48
N ALA A 62 -0.34 -9.89 -2.84
CA ALA A 62 -1.18 -11.08 -2.78
C ALA A 62 -2.53 -10.81 -2.11
N ALA A 63 -2.55 -10.08 -0.99
CA ALA A 63 -3.78 -9.75 -0.27
C ALA A 63 -4.70 -8.82 -1.09
N ILE A 64 -4.14 -7.84 -1.80
CA ILE A 64 -4.92 -6.98 -2.71
C ILE A 64 -5.53 -7.82 -3.83
N LYS A 65 -4.77 -8.73 -4.45
CA LYS A 65 -5.25 -9.62 -5.51
C LYS A 65 -6.36 -10.55 -5.04
N GLU A 66 -6.19 -11.16 -3.86
CA GLU A 66 -7.18 -12.09 -3.30
C GLU A 66 -8.43 -11.38 -2.76
N SER A 67 -8.34 -10.11 -2.39
CA SER A 67 -9.50 -9.33 -1.92
C SER A 67 -10.62 -9.20 -2.97
N GLY A 68 -10.31 -9.39 -4.25
CA GLY A 68 -11.26 -9.19 -5.36
C GLY A 68 -11.63 -7.73 -5.63
N ILE A 69 -11.07 -6.76 -4.88
CA ILE A 69 -11.31 -5.32 -5.08
C ILE A 69 -10.57 -4.85 -6.34
N HIS A 70 -11.23 -4.02 -7.16
CA HIS A 70 -10.58 -3.47 -8.34
C HIS A 70 -9.35 -2.64 -7.95
N ARG A 71 -8.23 -2.86 -8.65
CA ARG A 71 -6.96 -2.16 -8.37
C ARG A 71 -7.11 -0.64 -8.31
N LYS A 72 -7.98 -0.04 -9.14
CA LYS A 72 -8.23 1.41 -9.18
C LYS A 72 -8.83 1.96 -7.88
N ASP A 73 -9.47 1.12 -7.08
CA ASP A 73 -10.10 1.51 -5.82
C ASP A 73 -9.11 1.43 -4.64
N VAL A 74 -7.91 0.89 -4.84
CA VAL A 74 -6.87 0.77 -3.80
C VAL A 74 -5.77 1.80 -4.00
N PHE A 75 -5.58 2.64 -2.99
CA PHE A 75 -4.43 3.52 -2.83
C PHE A 75 -3.31 2.78 -2.10
N LEU A 76 -2.29 2.33 -2.83
CA LEU A 76 -1.14 1.61 -2.29
C LEU A 76 0.09 2.49 -2.28
N VAL A 77 0.73 2.61 -1.11
CA VAL A 77 1.99 3.35 -0.92
C VAL A 77 3.10 2.36 -0.59
N THR A 78 4.25 2.51 -1.26
CA THR A 78 5.54 1.93 -0.84
C THR A 78 6.59 3.05 -0.84
N LYS A 79 7.78 2.76 -0.32
CA LYS A 79 8.83 3.75 -0.06
C LYS A 79 10.17 3.25 -0.57
N LEU A 80 10.91 4.14 -1.23
CA LEU A 80 12.32 3.92 -1.57
C LEU A 80 13.14 3.86 -0.28
N TRP A 81 14.01 2.86 -0.15
CA TRP A 81 14.87 2.74 1.01
C TRP A 81 16.13 3.60 0.90
N ASN A 82 16.72 3.96 2.03
CA ASN A 82 17.88 4.84 2.10
C ASN A 82 19.08 4.33 1.29
N ALA A 83 19.31 3.02 1.25
CA ALA A 83 20.43 2.43 0.52
C ALA A 83 20.23 2.44 -1.01
N ASP A 84 19.00 2.68 -1.48
CA ASP A 84 18.62 2.64 -2.89
C ASP A 84 18.41 4.05 -3.47
N GLN A 85 18.85 5.09 -2.77
CA GLN A 85 18.83 6.46 -3.27
C GLN A 85 19.87 6.65 -4.39
N GLY A 86 19.50 7.42 -5.41
CA GLY A 86 20.26 7.59 -6.65
C GLY A 86 19.32 7.50 -7.86
N TYR A 87 19.65 8.16 -8.98
CA TYR A 87 18.72 8.20 -10.11
C TYR A 87 18.51 6.81 -10.74
N ASP A 88 19.60 6.08 -10.98
CA ASP A 88 19.55 4.75 -11.60
C ASP A 88 19.16 3.68 -10.57
N GLU A 89 19.60 3.83 -9.33
CA GLU A 89 19.30 2.95 -8.20
C GLU A 89 17.81 3.01 -7.86
N ALA A 90 17.22 4.21 -7.79
CA ALA A 90 15.80 4.38 -7.50
C ALA A 90 14.93 3.74 -8.58
N GLN A 91 15.28 3.89 -9.86
CA GLN A 91 14.54 3.23 -10.95
C GLN A 91 14.54 1.71 -10.79
N LYS A 92 15.72 1.11 -10.54
CA LYS A 92 15.83 -0.34 -10.31
C LYS A 92 15.03 -0.78 -9.08
N ALA A 93 15.08 -0.01 -7.99
CA ALA A 93 14.36 -0.31 -6.75
C ALA A 93 12.84 -0.23 -6.93
N ILE A 94 12.34 0.75 -7.70
CA ILE A 94 10.92 0.87 -8.07
C ILE A 94 10.47 -0.37 -8.84
N ASP A 95 11.24 -0.82 -9.83
CA ASP A 95 10.93 -2.03 -10.61
C ASP A 95 10.89 -3.28 -9.72
N VAL A 96 11.80 -3.38 -8.75
CA VAL A 96 11.82 -4.48 -7.77
C VAL A 96 10.55 -4.47 -6.91
N SER A 97 10.16 -3.33 -6.35
CA SER A 97 8.91 -3.20 -5.59
C SER A 97 7.68 -3.52 -6.44
N LEU A 98 7.61 -3.00 -7.67
CA LEU A 98 6.52 -3.30 -8.61
C LEU A 98 6.42 -4.79 -8.91
N LYS A 99 7.55 -5.48 -9.13
CA LYS A 99 7.59 -6.92 -9.36
C LYS A 99 7.08 -7.70 -8.15
N LYS A 100 7.51 -7.35 -6.93
CA LYS A 100 7.04 -7.99 -5.70
C LYS A 100 5.53 -7.83 -5.50
N ILE A 101 5.01 -6.61 -5.74
CA ILE A 101 3.59 -6.28 -5.54
C ILE A 101 2.68 -6.91 -6.60
N ARG A 102 3.15 -7.08 -7.84
CA ARG A 102 2.34 -7.56 -8.97
C ARG A 102 2.27 -9.09 -9.10
N ASN A 103 3.03 -9.84 -8.31
CA ASN A 103 3.08 -11.31 -8.38
C ASN A 103 1.69 -11.97 -8.23
#